data_AF-A0A1N7MLW5-F1
#
_entry.id   AF-A0A1N7MLW5-F1
#
_cell.length_a   1.000
_cell.length_b   1.000
_cell.length_c   1.000
_cell.angle_alpha   90.00
_cell.angle_beta   90.00
_cell.angle_gamma   90.00
#
_symmetry.space_group_name_H-M   'P 1'
#
loop_
_entity.id
_entity.type
_entity.pdbx_description
1 polymer ?
#
loop_
_entity_poly.entity_id
_entity_poly.type
_entity_poly.pdbx_seq_one_letter_code
_entity_poly.pdbx_strand_id
1 'polypeptide(L)'
;METSTVILTHLVTGFIVSSLTIAIIMLIRKVCQKQLSARWQYNLWFLLLIALTLPFIPSHLFNFGNHISFFDVNLSNRIGAPANATGDHVIQNVNWLQDFTISVNRSIPDFLNIVIAGIWMAGVLVFSVLTIQAWLKIKALKSSTSEVINKEVLHLFEQCKLNLDLSGKIYVGESPLVKSAMTFGLFKTYVVLPAHFEEWLSMKDIKYIFLHELNHYKNKDILTNYLIVVFQILYWFNPLVWIAFREMRLDREIACDHAVLNSLDEHGYDEYGNTIINVLDKVSQPGNFILANQLNSSKEQLKRRIEKIASFTTESKLLKRKSIAIFMLVGGFVASQVPFISVMAEDHTRYNFKSEQTVYEDLSEYFAGFEGSFVLYDMQADQYRIYNENKSTLRVSPDSTYKIFSALFALESNVITNENSTMKWNGRQYPYDAWNRDHDLFTAMKNSVNWYFEDLDKRVQQDDLQAFLKQIGYGNTDFSGGIGPYWLESSLKISPVEQVQLLKAFYTNQFGLKEKNVQTVKDTIRLEGKAGKQLSGKTGTGAVNNKNINGWFIGYVETNENIYFFATNIENEDKAKGSKAAEITLSILKDKGIY
;
A
#
# COMPACT_ATOMS: atom_id res chain seq x y z
N MET A 1 7.42 12.95 -3.71
CA MET A 1 7.17 11.87 -4.69
C MET A 1 6.80 10.57 -4.00
N GLU A 2 7.47 10.19 -2.90
CA GLU A 2 7.16 8.98 -2.11
C GLU A 2 5.74 8.96 -1.52
N THR A 3 5.19 10.10 -1.10
CA THR A 3 3.86 10.14 -0.45
C THR A 3 2.70 9.85 -1.41
N SER A 4 2.83 10.21 -2.69
CA SER A 4 1.77 10.03 -3.69
C SER A 4 1.64 8.60 -4.19
N THR A 5 2.75 7.86 -4.29
CA THR A 5 2.73 6.42 -4.66
C THR A 5 2.11 5.57 -3.55
N VAL A 6 2.40 5.91 -2.29
CA VAL A 6 1.83 5.23 -1.11
C VAL A 6 0.31 5.30 -1.10
N ILE A 7 -0.29 6.48 -1.36
CA ILE A 7 -1.76 6.65 -1.35
C ILE A 7 -2.42 5.76 -2.40
N LEU A 8 -1.89 5.72 -3.63
CA LEU A 8 -2.48 4.90 -4.69
C LEU A 8 -2.47 3.41 -4.31
N THR A 9 -1.34 2.91 -3.80
CA THR A 9 -1.22 1.52 -3.33
C THR A 9 -2.25 1.21 -2.24
N HIS A 10 -2.45 2.11 -1.27
CA HIS A 10 -3.46 1.93 -0.23
C HIS A 10 -4.89 1.89 -0.78
N LEU A 11 -5.21 2.75 -1.76
CA LEU A 11 -6.54 2.79 -2.39
C LEU A 11 -6.82 1.51 -3.19
N VAL A 12 -5.84 1.04 -3.97
CA VAL A 12 -5.97 -0.19 -4.77
C VAL A 12 -6.09 -1.41 -3.86
N THR A 13 -5.19 -1.57 -2.89
CA THR A 13 -5.24 -2.66 -1.91
C THR A 13 -6.56 -2.64 -1.14
N GLY A 14 -7.00 -1.46 -0.70
CA GLY A 14 -8.27 -1.28 -0.04
C GLY A 14 -9.47 -1.65 -0.90
N PHE A 15 -9.46 -1.30 -2.19
CA PHE A 15 -10.51 -1.69 -3.13
C PHE A 15 -10.60 -3.22 -3.31
N ILE A 16 -9.46 -3.89 -3.48
CA ILE A 16 -9.41 -5.35 -3.68
C ILE A 16 -9.88 -6.09 -2.42
N VAL A 17 -9.29 -5.77 -1.27
CA VAL A 17 -9.60 -6.40 0.04
C VAL A 17 -11.09 -6.24 0.39
N SER A 18 -11.62 -5.02 0.25
CA SER A 18 -13.02 -4.74 0.54
C SER A 18 -13.96 -5.48 -0.42
N SER A 19 -13.70 -5.44 -1.73
CA SER A 19 -14.55 -6.07 -2.74
C SER A 19 -14.60 -7.59 -2.58
N LEU A 20 -13.46 -8.23 -2.34
CA LEU A 20 -13.37 -9.67 -2.14
C LEU A 20 -14.10 -10.11 -0.86
N THR A 21 -13.90 -9.37 0.23
CA THR A 21 -14.58 -9.64 1.51
C THR A 21 -16.09 -9.48 1.39
N ILE A 22 -16.57 -8.42 0.72
CA ILE A 22 -17.99 -8.18 0.49
C ILE A 22 -18.59 -9.32 -0.35
N ALA A 23 -17.93 -9.72 -1.44
CA ALA A 23 -18.41 -10.79 -2.30
C ALA A 23 -18.62 -12.11 -1.54
N ILE A 24 -17.68 -12.47 -0.67
CA ILE A 24 -17.76 -13.70 0.14
C ILE A 24 -18.84 -13.61 1.21
N ILE A 25 -18.96 -12.47 1.91
CA ILE A 25 -20.05 -12.27 2.89
C ILE A 25 -21.40 -12.36 2.19
N MET A 26 -21.57 -11.72 1.03
CA MET A 26 -22.82 -11.79 0.25
C MET A 26 -23.14 -13.22 -0.22
N LEU A 27 -22.14 -13.96 -0.70
CA LEU A 27 -22.30 -15.35 -1.12
C LEU A 27 -22.73 -16.24 0.05
N ILE A 28 -22.04 -16.12 1.20
CA ILE A 28 -22.31 -16.93 2.39
C ILE A 28 -23.68 -16.59 2.98
N ARG A 29 -24.04 -15.30 3.05
CA ARG A 29 -25.40 -14.88 3.45
C ARG A 29 -26.46 -15.55 2.56
N LYS A 30 -26.24 -15.58 1.24
CA LYS A 30 -27.19 -16.17 0.29
C LYS A 30 -27.28 -17.70 0.40
N VAL A 31 -26.14 -18.39 0.43
CA VAL A 31 -26.07 -19.87 0.43
C VAL A 31 -26.44 -20.45 1.79
N CYS A 32 -25.93 -19.85 2.88
CA CYS A 32 -26.12 -20.32 4.24
C CYS A 32 -27.28 -19.64 4.98
N GLN A 33 -28.20 -18.95 4.28
CA GLN A 33 -29.31 -18.20 4.91
C GLN A 33 -30.15 -19.02 5.90
N LYS A 34 -30.34 -20.33 5.65
CA LYS A 34 -31.09 -21.25 6.54
C LYS A 34 -30.25 -21.80 7.70
N GLN A 35 -28.93 -21.65 7.60
CA GLN A 35 -27.95 -22.16 8.57
C GLN A 35 -27.39 -21.05 9.48
N LEU A 36 -27.76 -19.80 9.21
CA LEU A 36 -27.35 -18.61 9.95
C LEU A 36 -28.56 -18.00 10.65
N SER A 37 -28.42 -17.79 11.95
CA SER A 37 -29.41 -17.02 12.70
C SER A 37 -29.39 -15.53 12.30
N ALA A 38 -30.50 -14.82 12.51
CA ALA A 38 -30.61 -13.39 12.14
C ALA A 38 -29.48 -12.55 12.75
N ARG A 39 -29.15 -12.80 14.02
CA ARG A 39 -28.06 -12.13 14.72
C ARG A 39 -26.70 -12.41 14.08
N TRP A 40 -26.46 -13.63 13.63
CA TRP A 40 -25.18 -13.99 13.01
C TRP A 40 -25.04 -13.50 11.57
N GLN A 41 -26.15 -13.36 10.82
CA GLN A 41 -26.13 -12.67 9.53
C GLN A 41 -25.67 -11.23 9.68
N TYR A 42 -26.17 -10.52 10.71
CA TYR A 42 -25.66 -9.20 11.06
C TYR A 42 -24.19 -9.24 11.52
N ASN A 43 -23.82 -10.22 12.37
CA ASN A 43 -22.46 -10.28 12.90
C ASN A 43 -21.37 -10.45 11.83
N LEU A 44 -21.67 -11.15 10.72
CA LEU A 44 -20.71 -11.32 9.61
C LEU A 44 -20.19 -9.98 9.08
N TRP A 45 -20.99 -8.92 9.11
CA TRP A 45 -20.56 -7.61 8.62
C TRP A 45 -19.50 -6.94 9.51
N PHE A 46 -19.32 -7.35 10.77
CA PHE A 46 -18.19 -6.87 11.57
C PHE A 46 -16.84 -7.36 11.00
N LEU A 47 -16.81 -8.50 10.30
CA LEU A 47 -15.61 -8.95 9.58
C LEU A 47 -15.27 -8.02 8.41
N LEU A 48 -16.27 -7.42 7.76
CA LEU A 48 -16.05 -6.37 6.77
C LEU A 48 -15.45 -5.12 7.42
N LEU A 49 -15.97 -4.68 8.57
CA LEU A 49 -15.40 -3.53 9.28
C LEU A 49 -13.93 -3.78 9.65
N ILE A 50 -13.57 -4.99 10.08
CA ILE A 50 -12.17 -5.38 10.32
C ILE A 50 -11.37 -5.32 9.01
N ALA A 51 -11.86 -5.93 7.93
CA ALA A 51 -11.17 -5.94 6.63
C ALA A 51 -10.89 -4.53 6.10
N LEU A 52 -11.83 -3.58 6.28
CA LEU A 52 -11.68 -2.18 5.87
C LEU A 52 -10.62 -1.42 6.69
N THR A 53 -10.21 -1.90 7.86
CA THR A 53 -9.09 -1.31 8.60
C THR A 53 -7.72 -1.78 8.10
N LEU A 54 -7.64 -2.98 7.53
CA LEU A 54 -6.37 -3.64 7.24
C LEU A 54 -5.41 -2.82 6.37
N PRO A 55 -5.84 -2.15 5.28
CA PRO A 55 -4.94 -1.36 4.44
C PRO A 55 -4.26 -0.19 5.18
N PHE A 56 -4.81 0.24 6.31
CA PHE A 56 -4.29 1.38 7.09
C PHE A 56 -3.44 0.95 8.28
N ILE A 57 -3.27 -0.35 8.51
CA ILE A 57 -2.43 -0.86 9.58
C ILE A 57 -0.98 -0.91 9.07
N PRO A 58 -0.01 -0.31 9.79
CA PRO A 58 1.38 -0.33 9.39
C PRO A 58 1.91 -1.76 9.16
N SER A 59 2.52 -2.00 7.99
CA SER A 59 2.97 -3.33 7.54
C SER A 59 4.02 -3.97 8.46
N HIS A 60 4.81 -3.18 9.19
CA HIS A 60 5.79 -3.68 10.16
C HIS A 60 5.16 -4.50 11.31
N LEU A 61 3.85 -4.34 11.56
CA LEU A 61 3.13 -5.14 12.55
C LEU A 61 2.83 -6.57 12.08
N PHE A 62 2.99 -6.86 10.79
CA PHE A 62 2.64 -8.14 10.15
C PHE A 62 3.81 -8.67 9.31
N ASN A 63 4.87 -9.12 9.97
CA ASN A 63 6.06 -9.66 9.32
C ASN A 63 5.86 -11.14 8.91
N PHE A 64 5.23 -11.39 7.74
CA PHE A 64 4.92 -12.74 7.22
C PHE A 64 5.73 -13.14 5.96
N GLY A 65 6.77 -12.38 5.62
CA GLY A 65 7.40 -12.33 4.29
C GLY A 65 8.14 -13.55 3.71
N ASN A 66 7.87 -14.79 4.14
CA ASN A 66 8.58 -15.97 3.59
C ASN A 66 7.72 -17.02 2.88
N HIS A 67 6.41 -16.83 2.73
CA HIS A 67 5.56 -17.82 2.09
C HIS A 67 4.51 -17.16 1.20
N ILE A 68 4.49 -17.54 -0.10
CA ILE A 68 3.45 -17.30 -1.13
C ILE A 68 3.94 -16.43 -2.31
N SER A 69 4.58 -17.09 -3.30
CA SER A 69 4.92 -16.56 -4.63
C SER A 69 4.06 -17.27 -5.69
N PHE A 70 2.78 -16.94 -5.84
CA PHE A 70 1.89 -17.76 -6.70
C PHE A 70 1.02 -17.01 -7.73
N PHE A 71 1.00 -15.68 -7.81
CA PHE A 71 0.22 -15.01 -8.87
C PHE A 71 0.82 -13.67 -9.30
N ASP A 72 1.61 -13.68 -10.38
CA ASP A 72 1.90 -12.48 -11.17
C ASP A 72 1.45 -12.72 -12.60
N VAL A 73 0.40 -11.99 -13.02
CA VAL A 73 -0.22 -12.10 -14.34
C VAL A 73 0.17 -10.89 -15.18
N ASN A 74 0.89 -11.19 -16.26
CA ASN A 74 1.27 -10.32 -17.36
C ASN A 74 0.12 -9.49 -17.93
N LEU A 75 0.32 -8.18 -18.13
CA LEU A 75 -0.23 -7.49 -19.28
C LEU A 75 0.63 -6.28 -19.69
N SER A 76 1.24 -6.40 -20.86
CA SER A 76 2.10 -5.42 -21.50
C SER A 76 1.29 -4.47 -22.40
N ASN A 77 1.74 -3.21 -22.56
CA ASN A 77 1.75 -2.61 -23.90
C ASN A 77 2.64 -1.35 -24.05
N ARG A 78 3.13 -1.23 -25.29
CA ARG A 78 4.21 -0.37 -25.81
C ARG A 78 3.73 1.03 -26.22
N ILE A 79 4.67 1.99 -26.35
CA ILE A 79 5.02 2.77 -27.57
C ILE A 79 5.92 3.96 -27.18
N GLY A 80 7.03 4.18 -27.91
CA GLY A 80 7.96 5.29 -27.72
C GLY A 80 8.06 6.25 -28.92
N ALA A 81 8.65 7.42 -28.71
CA ALA A 81 9.13 8.35 -29.73
C ALA A 81 10.26 9.25 -29.17
N PRO A 82 11.16 9.81 -30.01
CA PRO A 82 12.53 10.17 -29.65
C PRO A 82 12.72 11.64 -29.24
N ALA A 83 13.77 11.93 -28.45
CA ALA A 83 14.17 13.28 -28.05
C ALA A 83 15.62 13.59 -28.46
N ASN A 84 15.82 14.79 -29.01
CA ASN A 84 17.10 15.36 -29.43
C ASN A 84 17.87 15.93 -28.23
N ALA A 85 19.18 15.69 -28.17
CA ALA A 85 20.07 16.24 -27.15
C ALA A 85 20.77 17.51 -27.66
N THR A 86 20.85 18.53 -26.79
CA THR A 86 21.75 19.68 -26.94
C THR A 86 22.80 19.58 -25.83
N GLY A 87 24.07 19.65 -26.21
CA GLY A 87 25.20 19.62 -25.29
C GLY A 87 25.66 21.02 -24.93
N ASP A 88 26.35 21.15 -23.79
CA ASP A 88 27.43 22.12 -23.65
C ASP A 88 28.45 21.73 -22.55
N HIS A 89 29.72 21.86 -22.97
CA HIS A 89 31.05 22.01 -22.34
C HIS A 89 31.26 21.81 -20.82
N VAL A 90 32.04 20.82 -20.35
CA VAL A 90 33.53 20.62 -20.31
C VAL A 90 34.26 21.35 -19.18
N ILE A 91 34.87 20.57 -18.28
CA ILE A 91 36.18 20.85 -17.66
C ILE A 91 37.06 19.60 -17.84
N GLN A 92 38.29 19.79 -18.31
CA GLN A 92 39.28 18.76 -18.62
C GLN A 92 40.11 18.31 -17.40
N ASN A 93 40.43 17.00 -17.38
CA ASN A 93 41.71 16.36 -16.99
C ASN A 93 41.63 15.12 -16.08
N VAL A 94 40.67 14.21 -16.34
CA VAL A 94 40.86 12.77 -16.12
C VAL A 94 40.11 12.03 -17.23
N ASN A 95 40.83 11.32 -18.12
CA ASN A 95 40.27 10.81 -19.38
C ASN A 95 39.19 9.71 -19.19
N TRP A 96 39.07 9.13 -17.99
CA TRP A 96 38.04 8.14 -17.63
C TRP A 96 36.85 8.72 -16.84
N LEU A 97 36.90 9.98 -16.38
CA LEU A 97 35.80 10.65 -15.66
C LEU A 97 34.71 11.20 -16.59
N GLN A 98 34.68 10.79 -17.86
CA GLN A 98 33.62 11.23 -18.78
C GLN A 98 32.28 10.59 -18.40
N ASP A 99 31.27 11.43 -18.16
CA ASP A 99 29.91 10.98 -17.89
C ASP A 99 29.18 10.64 -19.18
N PHE A 100 29.06 9.35 -19.47
CA PHE A 100 28.27 8.84 -20.57
C PHE A 100 26.89 8.39 -20.05
N THR A 101 25.87 9.24 -20.22
CA THR A 101 24.49 8.91 -19.84
C THR A 101 23.45 9.46 -20.84
N ILE A 102 22.30 8.79 -20.94
CA ILE A 102 21.15 9.27 -21.70
C ILE A 102 20.05 9.59 -20.69
N SER A 103 19.45 10.78 -20.80
CA SER A 103 18.32 11.14 -19.94
C SER A 103 17.09 10.31 -20.27
N VAL A 104 16.50 9.73 -19.23
CA VAL A 104 15.16 9.14 -19.30
C VAL A 104 14.14 10.26 -19.13
N ASN A 105 13.10 10.27 -19.96
CA ASN A 105 12.02 11.25 -19.84
C ASN A 105 10.90 10.64 -19.00
N ARG A 106 10.80 11.02 -17.72
CA ARG A 106 9.73 10.53 -16.84
C ARG A 106 8.53 11.44 -17.02
N SER A 107 7.68 11.10 -17.99
CA SER A 107 6.41 11.79 -18.25
C SER A 107 5.26 10.94 -17.73
N ILE A 108 4.43 11.47 -16.81
CA ILE A 108 3.01 11.11 -16.54
C ILE A 108 2.65 10.25 -15.28
N PRO A 109 3.45 9.34 -14.68
CA PRO A 109 3.01 8.56 -13.50
C PRO A 109 2.78 9.39 -12.23
N ASP A 110 3.66 10.35 -11.92
CA ASP A 110 3.57 11.13 -10.67
C ASP A 110 2.42 12.14 -10.70
N PHE A 111 2.15 12.75 -11.86
CA PHE A 111 1.01 13.65 -12.01
C PHE A 111 -0.32 12.91 -11.82
N LEU A 112 -0.45 11.71 -12.40
CA LEU A 112 -1.66 10.90 -12.25
C LEU A 112 -1.88 10.49 -10.79
N ASN A 113 -0.82 10.11 -10.07
CA ASN A 113 -0.89 9.81 -8.63
C ASN A 113 -1.35 11.02 -7.81
N ILE A 114 -0.83 12.22 -8.11
CA ILE A 114 -1.24 13.46 -7.46
C ILE A 114 -2.70 13.78 -7.76
N VAL A 115 -3.13 13.63 -9.02
CA VAL A 115 -4.53 13.84 -9.42
C VAL A 115 -5.46 12.85 -8.72
N ILE A 116 -5.13 11.56 -8.67
CA ILE A 116 -5.93 10.54 -7.98
C ILE A 116 -6.02 10.84 -6.48
N ALA A 117 -4.90 11.16 -5.83
CA ALA A 117 -4.90 11.56 -4.42
C ALA A 117 -5.75 12.81 -4.18
N GLY A 118 -5.67 13.80 -5.10
CA GLY A 118 -6.49 15.00 -5.06
C GLY A 118 -7.99 14.72 -5.20
N ILE A 119 -8.39 13.85 -6.14
CA ILE A 119 -9.78 13.41 -6.30
C ILE A 119 -10.28 12.69 -5.05
N TRP A 120 -9.47 11.78 -4.50
CA TRP A 120 -9.84 11.06 -3.28
C TRP A 120 -10.04 12.01 -2.09
N MET A 121 -9.11 12.95 -1.88
CA MET A 121 -9.20 13.99 -0.84
C MET A 121 -10.44 14.87 -1.00
N ALA A 122 -10.74 15.29 -2.24
CA ALA A 122 -11.93 16.07 -2.53
C ALA A 122 -13.22 15.32 -2.15
N GLY A 123 -13.30 14.02 -2.47
CA GLY A 123 -14.43 13.19 -2.06
C GLY A 123 -14.54 13.05 -0.54
N VAL A 124 -13.43 12.77 0.16
CA VAL A 124 -13.39 12.73 1.63
C VAL A 124 -13.92 14.03 2.23
N LEU A 125 -13.53 15.18 1.68
CA LEU A 125 -13.99 16.50 2.12
C LEU A 125 -15.50 16.66 1.90
N VAL A 126 -16.01 16.33 0.72
CA VAL A 126 -17.45 16.41 0.40
C VAL A 126 -18.28 15.55 1.36
N PHE A 127 -17.92 14.26 1.53
CA PHE A 127 -18.67 13.36 2.42
C PHE A 127 -18.53 13.73 3.91
N SER A 128 -17.40 14.32 4.30
CA SER A 128 -17.22 14.87 5.66
C SER A 128 -18.15 16.07 5.90
N VAL A 129 -18.26 17.00 4.95
CA VAL A 129 -19.19 18.14 5.05
C VAL A 129 -20.64 17.65 5.14
N LEU A 130 -21.04 16.69 4.30
CA LEU A 130 -22.38 16.09 4.36
C LEU A 130 -22.66 15.43 5.72
N THR A 131 -21.65 14.76 6.29
CA THR A 131 -21.75 14.13 7.62
C THR A 131 -21.87 15.17 8.73
N ILE A 132 -21.11 16.28 8.65
CA ILE A 132 -21.21 17.40 9.60
C ILE A 132 -22.60 18.01 9.53
N GLN A 133 -23.16 18.22 8.33
CA GLN A 133 -24.53 18.71 8.17
C GLN A 133 -25.57 17.76 8.79
N ALA A 134 -25.42 16.45 8.63
CA ALA A 134 -26.28 15.45 9.26
C ALA A 134 -26.15 15.49 10.80
N TRP A 135 -24.93 15.61 11.31
CA TRP A 135 -24.68 15.74 12.74
C TRP A 135 -25.29 17.02 13.34
N LEU A 136 -25.21 18.15 12.63
CA LEU A 136 -25.84 19.41 13.05
C LEU A 136 -27.37 19.27 13.13
N LYS A 137 -28.00 18.51 12.23
CA LYS A 137 -29.44 18.20 12.31
C LYS A 137 -29.78 17.36 13.54
N ILE A 138 -28.96 16.35 13.86
CA ILE A 138 -29.14 15.56 15.10
C ILE A 138 -28.95 16.44 16.34
N LYS A 139 -28.02 17.40 16.29
CA LYS A 139 -27.82 18.38 17.38
C LYS A 139 -29.04 19.29 17.55
N ALA A 140 -29.63 19.76 16.44
CA ALA A 140 -30.87 20.54 16.46
C ALA A 140 -32.06 19.72 17.00
N LEU A 141 -32.12 18.43 16.65
CA LEU A 141 -33.12 17.51 17.18
C LEU A 141 -33.01 17.35 18.70
N LYS A 142 -31.78 17.24 19.22
CA LYS A 142 -31.54 17.19 20.66
C LYS A 142 -32.09 18.43 21.37
N SER A 143 -31.93 19.62 20.79
CA SER A 143 -32.47 20.86 21.39
C SER A 143 -33.99 20.99 21.28
N SER A 144 -34.63 20.31 20.33
CA SER A 144 -36.09 20.30 20.17
C SER A 144 -36.78 19.16 20.90
N THR A 145 -36.04 18.33 21.63
CA THR A 145 -36.58 17.18 22.36
C THR A 145 -37.17 17.67 23.68
N SER A 146 -38.47 17.52 23.84
CA SER A 146 -39.19 17.75 25.10
C SER A 146 -39.25 16.46 25.92
N GLU A 147 -39.32 16.59 27.24
CA GLU A 147 -39.53 15.42 28.11
C GLU A 147 -40.96 14.89 27.94
N VAL A 148 -41.13 13.57 27.94
CA VAL A 148 -42.46 12.95 27.92
C VAL A 148 -43.16 13.21 29.25
N ILE A 149 -44.33 13.84 29.21
CA ILE A 149 -45.10 14.23 30.41
C ILE A 149 -45.94 13.04 30.93
N ASN A 150 -46.39 12.16 30.04
CA ASN A 150 -47.28 11.06 30.38
C ASN A 150 -46.60 10.01 31.28
N LYS A 151 -47.10 9.88 32.51
CA LYS A 151 -46.56 8.97 33.53
C LYS A 151 -46.71 7.49 33.15
N GLU A 152 -47.76 7.12 32.42
CA GLU A 152 -47.99 5.73 31.99
C GLU A 152 -46.93 5.31 30.96
N VAL A 153 -46.62 6.20 30.01
CA VAL A 153 -45.57 5.98 29.01
C VAL A 153 -44.19 5.89 29.66
N LEU A 154 -43.88 6.76 30.62
CA LEU A 154 -42.64 6.71 31.40
C LEU A 154 -42.52 5.40 32.19
N HIS A 155 -43.62 4.96 32.82
CA HIS A 155 -43.63 3.71 33.55
C HIS A 155 -43.40 2.50 32.62
N LEU A 156 -44.07 2.48 31.46
CA LEU A 156 -43.91 1.46 30.44
C LEU A 156 -42.47 1.41 29.90
N PHE A 157 -41.83 2.57 29.69
CA PHE A 157 -40.43 2.66 29.28
C PHE A 157 -39.50 2.00 30.30
N GLU A 158 -39.65 2.31 31.59
CA GLU A 158 -38.85 1.71 32.66
C GLU A 158 -39.13 0.20 32.80
N GLN A 159 -40.37 -0.25 32.64
CA GLN A 159 -40.69 -1.68 32.58
C GLN A 159 -39.96 -2.39 31.42
N CYS A 160 -39.97 -1.79 30.22
CA CYS A 160 -39.25 -2.35 29.08
C CYS A 160 -37.73 -2.38 29.30
N LYS A 161 -37.19 -1.37 29.98
CA LYS A 161 -35.77 -1.28 30.35
C LYS A 161 -35.38 -2.40 31.32
N LEU A 162 -36.20 -2.65 32.33
CA LEU A 162 -36.04 -3.76 33.28
C LEU A 162 -36.15 -5.12 32.58
N ASN A 163 -37.13 -5.30 31.69
CA ASN A 163 -37.32 -6.55 30.93
C ASN A 163 -36.12 -6.92 30.05
N LEU A 164 -35.32 -5.93 29.63
CA LEU A 164 -34.13 -6.13 28.80
C LEU A 164 -32.81 -6.14 29.59
N ASP A 165 -32.88 -6.10 30.92
CA ASP A 165 -31.76 -6.02 31.86
C ASP A 165 -30.84 -4.80 31.62
N LEU A 166 -31.43 -3.64 31.33
CA LEU A 166 -30.68 -2.42 31.00
C LEU A 166 -30.54 -1.50 32.23
N SER A 167 -29.30 -1.25 32.65
CA SER A 167 -28.95 -0.33 33.74
C SER A 167 -28.45 1.05 33.29
N GLY A 168 -28.41 1.29 31.96
CA GLY A 168 -27.88 2.52 31.38
C GLY A 168 -28.77 3.75 31.60
N LYS A 169 -28.15 4.94 31.62
CA LYS A 169 -28.86 6.23 31.59
C LYS A 169 -29.37 6.52 30.18
N ILE A 170 -30.60 6.14 29.90
CA ILE A 170 -31.31 6.37 28.64
C ILE A 170 -32.40 7.41 28.90
N TYR A 171 -32.44 8.46 28.08
CA TYR A 171 -33.44 9.51 28.18
C TYR A 171 -34.55 9.25 27.17
N VAL A 172 -35.80 9.36 27.58
CA VAL A 172 -36.97 9.27 26.69
C VAL A 172 -37.56 10.67 26.50
N GLY A 173 -37.88 11.03 25.26
CA GLY A 173 -38.42 12.34 24.92
C GLY A 173 -39.31 12.28 23.69
N GLU A 174 -39.96 13.40 23.37
CA GLU A 174 -40.73 13.57 22.15
C GLU A 174 -40.22 14.78 21.34
N SER A 175 -40.35 14.73 20.02
CA SER A 175 -39.93 15.82 19.16
C SER A 175 -40.80 15.93 17.90
N PRO A 176 -41.20 17.15 17.49
CA PRO A 176 -41.92 17.36 16.24
C PRO A 176 -41.05 17.14 14.99
N LEU A 177 -39.72 17.06 15.16
CA LEU A 177 -38.78 16.87 14.05
C LEU A 177 -38.59 15.40 13.66
N VAL A 178 -39.06 14.44 14.47
CA VAL A 178 -39.01 13.01 14.12
C VAL A 178 -40.40 12.53 13.69
N LYS A 179 -40.45 11.82 12.57
CA LYS A 179 -41.70 11.21 12.07
C LYS A 179 -41.92 9.79 12.62
N SER A 180 -40.84 9.11 12.97
CA SER A 180 -40.82 7.77 13.57
C SER A 180 -39.98 7.80 14.84
N ALA A 181 -40.20 6.84 15.74
CA ALA A 181 -39.32 6.61 16.87
C ALA A 181 -37.88 6.41 16.39
N MET A 182 -36.92 6.93 17.16
CA MET A 182 -35.50 6.85 16.83
C MET A 182 -34.63 6.94 18.09
N THR A 183 -33.60 6.09 18.12
CA THR A 183 -32.52 6.17 19.12
C THR A 183 -31.29 6.89 18.57
N PHE A 184 -30.75 7.88 19.32
CA PHE A 184 -29.49 8.54 18.96
C PHE A 184 -28.65 8.99 20.18
N GLY A 185 -27.37 9.28 19.94
CA GLY A 185 -26.44 9.81 20.94
C GLY A 185 -25.51 8.74 21.55
N LEU A 186 -24.20 8.95 21.41
CA LEU A 186 -23.17 7.96 21.77
C LEU A 186 -22.84 7.93 23.28
N PHE A 187 -22.71 9.11 23.91
CA PHE A 187 -22.39 9.23 25.35
C PHE A 187 -23.63 9.40 26.23
N LYS A 188 -24.66 10.05 25.69
CA LYS A 188 -26.00 10.18 26.28
C LYS A 188 -26.98 9.72 25.23
N THR A 189 -27.64 8.60 25.47
CA THR A 189 -28.58 8.01 24.52
C THR A 189 -29.98 8.55 24.77
N TYR A 190 -30.62 8.98 23.70
CA TYR A 190 -31.98 9.47 23.66
C TYR A 190 -32.83 8.53 22.82
N VAL A 191 -33.97 8.10 23.34
CA VAL A 191 -35.05 7.45 22.61
C VAL A 191 -36.13 8.51 22.40
N VAL A 192 -36.31 8.95 21.16
CA VAL A 192 -37.22 10.06 20.84
C VAL A 192 -38.41 9.55 20.05
N LEU A 193 -39.61 9.86 20.55
CA LEU A 193 -40.88 9.56 19.90
C LEU A 193 -41.36 10.76 19.04
N PRO A 194 -42.19 10.52 18.01
CA PRO A 194 -42.85 11.60 17.27
C PRO A 194 -43.73 12.44 18.18
N ALA A 195 -43.85 13.74 17.93
CA ALA A 195 -44.86 14.55 18.62
C ALA A 195 -46.27 14.00 18.35
N HIS A 196 -47.17 14.11 19.32
CA HIS A 196 -48.55 13.64 19.23
C HIS A 196 -48.69 12.12 18.97
N PHE A 197 -47.68 11.33 19.34
CA PHE A 197 -47.69 9.87 19.12
C PHE A 197 -48.88 9.16 19.79
N GLU A 198 -49.35 9.69 20.93
CA GLU A 198 -50.48 9.15 21.70
C GLU A 198 -51.81 9.19 20.94
N GLU A 199 -51.94 10.04 19.91
CA GLU A 199 -53.17 10.17 19.13
C GLU A 199 -53.38 8.99 18.15
N TRP A 200 -52.32 8.27 17.82
CA TRP A 200 -52.34 7.24 16.77
C TRP A 200 -51.61 5.94 17.15
N LEU A 201 -50.97 5.88 18.31
CA LEU A 201 -50.36 4.67 18.88
C LEU A 201 -51.07 4.23 20.15
N SER A 202 -51.39 2.95 20.24
CA SER A 202 -51.84 2.34 21.49
C SER A 202 -50.68 2.12 22.46
N MET A 203 -50.97 1.91 23.75
CA MET A 203 -49.94 1.55 24.74
C MET A 203 -49.20 0.25 24.38
N LYS A 204 -49.85 -0.68 23.67
CA LYS A 204 -49.18 -1.88 23.14
C LYS A 204 -48.18 -1.52 22.02
N ASP A 205 -48.57 -0.64 21.10
CA ASP A 205 -47.68 -0.19 20.02
C ASP A 205 -46.43 0.52 20.60
N ILE A 206 -46.63 1.39 21.60
CA ILE A 206 -45.56 2.09 22.31
C ILE A 206 -44.62 1.09 22.99
N LYS A 207 -45.16 0.03 23.63
CA LYS A 207 -44.36 -1.03 24.25
C LYS A 207 -43.44 -1.70 23.23
N TYR A 208 -43.98 -2.07 22.07
CA TYR A 208 -43.22 -2.70 20.99
C TYR A 208 -42.14 -1.81 20.41
N ILE A 209 -42.44 -0.52 20.22
CA ILE A 209 -41.47 0.50 19.79
C ILE A 209 -40.34 0.62 20.82
N PHE A 210 -40.66 0.70 22.12
CA PHE A 210 -39.63 0.77 23.15
C PHE A 210 -38.76 -0.48 23.20
N LEU A 211 -39.33 -1.68 23.11
CA LEU A 211 -38.54 -2.92 23.06
C LEU A 211 -37.59 -2.94 21.85
N HIS A 212 -38.02 -2.39 20.71
CA HIS A 212 -37.20 -2.27 19.51
C HIS A 212 -36.03 -1.28 19.70
N GLU A 213 -36.34 -0.03 20.08
CA GLU A 213 -35.34 1.03 20.27
C GLU A 213 -34.33 0.69 21.39
N LEU A 214 -34.80 0.08 22.48
CA LEU A 214 -33.92 -0.38 23.57
C LEU A 214 -33.01 -1.53 23.14
N ASN A 215 -33.42 -2.39 22.20
CA ASN A 215 -32.55 -3.41 21.64
C ASN A 215 -31.44 -2.81 20.76
N HIS A 216 -31.69 -1.71 20.04
CA HIS A 216 -30.62 -0.97 19.35
C HIS A 216 -29.58 -0.41 20.33
N TYR A 217 -30.02 0.12 21.46
CA TYR A 217 -29.12 0.54 22.53
C TYR A 217 -28.33 -0.64 23.10
N LYS A 218 -28.99 -1.74 23.45
CA LYS A 218 -28.37 -2.97 23.98
C LYS A 218 -27.27 -3.51 23.06
N ASN A 219 -27.50 -3.47 21.75
CA ASN A 219 -26.58 -3.96 20.74
C ASN A 219 -25.51 -2.94 20.30
N LYS A 220 -25.50 -1.73 20.89
CA LYS A 220 -24.58 -0.63 20.56
C LYS A 220 -24.61 -0.23 19.08
N ASP A 221 -25.79 -0.31 18.45
CA ASP A 221 -25.95 -0.07 17.02
C ASP A 221 -25.64 1.39 16.61
N ILE A 222 -25.72 2.32 17.56
CA ILE A 222 -25.30 3.71 17.39
C ILE A 222 -23.81 3.78 17.05
N LEU A 223 -22.95 3.07 17.79
CA LEU A 223 -21.51 3.03 17.54
C LEU A 223 -21.21 2.44 16.16
N THR A 224 -21.87 1.34 15.82
CA THR A 224 -21.75 0.70 14.51
C THR A 224 -22.12 1.66 13.38
N ASN A 225 -23.17 2.49 13.55
CA ASN A 225 -23.56 3.47 12.55
C ASN A 225 -22.49 4.57 12.37
N TYR A 226 -21.83 5.02 13.44
CA TYR A 226 -20.69 5.93 13.32
C TYR A 226 -19.51 5.30 12.57
N LEU A 227 -19.19 4.03 12.85
CA LEU A 227 -18.14 3.30 12.12
C LEU A 227 -18.47 3.19 10.63
N ILE A 228 -19.72 2.85 10.29
CA ILE A 228 -20.21 2.82 8.90
C ILE A 228 -19.98 4.17 8.21
N VAL A 229 -20.33 5.28 8.85
CA VAL A 229 -20.15 6.63 8.28
C VAL A 229 -18.67 6.93 8.04
N VAL A 230 -17.79 6.62 8.98
CA VAL A 230 -16.33 6.81 8.81
C VAL A 230 -15.83 6.03 7.58
N PHE A 231 -16.20 4.76 7.45
CA PHE A 231 -15.80 3.97 6.29
C PHE A 231 -16.46 4.43 4.99
N GLN A 232 -17.69 4.94 5.01
CA GLN A 232 -18.33 5.54 3.83
C GLN A 232 -17.59 6.78 3.34
N ILE A 233 -17.01 7.57 4.25
CA ILE A 233 -16.16 8.71 3.90
C ILE A 233 -14.85 8.22 3.26
N LEU A 234 -14.17 7.25 3.86
CA LEU A 234 -12.88 6.75 3.37
C LEU A 234 -13.00 5.99 2.04
N TYR A 235 -14.04 5.17 1.90
CA TYR A 235 -14.33 4.31 0.75
C TYR A 235 -15.46 4.87 -0.13
N TRP A 236 -15.62 6.18 -0.16
CA TRP A 236 -16.71 6.83 -0.90
C TRP A 236 -16.78 6.40 -2.37
N PHE A 237 -15.63 6.11 -2.97
CA PHE A 237 -15.46 5.69 -4.35
C PHE A 237 -15.86 4.22 -4.61
N ASN A 238 -15.99 3.38 -3.57
CA ASN A 238 -16.28 1.96 -3.74
C ASN A 238 -17.80 1.67 -3.62
N PRO A 239 -18.53 1.45 -4.74
CA PRO A 239 -19.98 1.20 -4.71
C PRO A 239 -20.37 -0.07 -3.95
N LEU A 240 -19.49 -1.08 -3.88
CA LEU A 240 -19.78 -2.32 -3.15
C LEU A 240 -19.87 -2.07 -1.64
N VAL A 241 -19.05 -1.16 -1.10
CA VAL A 241 -19.11 -0.76 0.32
C VAL A 241 -20.46 -0.12 0.64
N TRP A 242 -21.00 0.72 -0.26
CA TRP A 242 -22.32 1.32 -0.09
C TRP A 242 -23.44 0.27 -0.07
N ILE A 243 -23.38 -0.71 -0.99
CA ILE A 243 -24.33 -1.83 -1.04
C ILE A 243 -24.21 -2.69 0.22
N ALA A 244 -23.00 -3.03 0.64
CA ALA A 244 -22.72 -3.81 1.83
C ALA A 244 -23.29 -3.16 3.09
N PHE A 245 -23.07 -1.85 3.29
CA PHE A 245 -23.63 -1.15 4.44
C PHE A 245 -25.14 -0.99 4.39
N ARG A 246 -25.74 -0.93 3.19
CA ARG A 246 -27.20 -1.01 3.05
C ARG A 246 -27.73 -2.36 3.53
N GLU A 247 -27.09 -3.45 3.15
CA GLU A 247 -27.45 -4.80 3.58
C GLU A 247 -27.18 -5.03 5.08
N MET A 248 -26.06 -4.51 5.60
CA MET A 248 -25.73 -4.56 7.03
C MET A 248 -26.80 -3.90 7.89
N ARG A 249 -27.33 -2.74 7.44
CA ARG A 249 -28.42 -2.06 8.14
C ARG A 249 -29.72 -2.87 8.08
N LEU A 250 -30.04 -3.50 6.96
CA LEU A 250 -31.21 -4.38 6.89
C LEU A 250 -31.08 -5.58 7.84
N ASP A 251 -29.92 -6.24 7.87
CA ASP A 251 -29.68 -7.37 8.78
C ASP A 251 -29.72 -6.94 10.25
N ARG A 252 -29.28 -5.71 10.55
CA ARG A 252 -29.41 -5.11 11.88
C ARG A 252 -30.87 -4.96 12.30
N GLU A 253 -31.73 -4.42 11.42
CA GLU A 253 -33.17 -4.30 11.69
C GLU A 253 -33.80 -5.68 11.93
N ILE A 254 -33.50 -6.66 11.08
CA ILE A 254 -34.00 -8.04 11.23
C ILE A 254 -33.51 -8.68 12.54
N ALA A 255 -32.25 -8.47 12.91
CA ALA A 255 -31.71 -8.97 14.17
C ALA A 255 -32.35 -8.28 15.40
N CYS A 256 -32.70 -7.00 15.27
CA CYS A 256 -33.43 -6.26 16.30
C CYS A 256 -34.86 -6.79 16.45
N ASP A 257 -35.58 -6.95 15.33
CA ASP A 257 -36.93 -7.55 15.30
C ASP A 257 -36.93 -8.94 15.95
N HIS A 258 -35.94 -9.77 15.60
CA HIS A 258 -35.79 -11.11 16.19
C HIS A 258 -35.50 -11.08 17.70
N ALA A 259 -34.79 -10.05 18.19
CA ALA A 259 -34.55 -9.87 19.62
C ALA A 259 -35.82 -9.43 20.37
N VAL A 260 -36.66 -8.60 19.75
CA VAL A 260 -37.97 -8.24 20.29
C VAL A 260 -38.87 -9.47 20.37
N LEU A 261 -39.00 -10.24 19.29
CA LEU A 261 -39.84 -11.45 19.26
C LEU A 261 -39.42 -12.48 20.32
N ASN A 262 -38.13 -12.65 20.59
CA ASN A 262 -37.63 -13.51 21.68
C ASN A 262 -38.08 -13.07 23.10
N SER A 263 -38.52 -11.83 23.26
CA SER A 263 -39.04 -11.29 24.53
C SER A 263 -40.57 -11.29 24.63
N LEU A 264 -41.25 -11.76 23.58
CA LEU A 264 -42.71 -11.81 23.47
C LEU A 264 -43.23 -13.25 23.54
N ASP A 265 -44.51 -13.37 23.86
CA ASP A 265 -45.30 -14.58 23.68
C ASP A 265 -45.77 -14.74 22.22
N GLU A 266 -46.23 -15.94 21.83
CA GLU A 266 -46.61 -16.24 20.43
C GLU A 266 -47.71 -15.30 19.91
N HIS A 267 -48.67 -14.91 20.75
CA HIS A 267 -49.71 -13.95 20.39
C HIS A 267 -49.16 -12.54 20.12
N GLY A 268 -48.02 -12.19 20.72
CA GLY A 268 -47.37 -10.89 20.54
C GLY A 268 -46.66 -10.71 19.21
N TYR A 269 -46.44 -11.77 18.42
CA TYR A 269 -45.72 -11.68 17.14
C TYR A 269 -46.54 -10.94 16.07
N ASP A 270 -47.82 -11.28 15.94
CA ASP A 270 -48.73 -10.63 14.99
C ASP A 270 -49.00 -9.18 15.40
N GLU A 271 -49.19 -8.93 16.70
CA GLU A 271 -49.37 -7.58 17.24
C GLU A 271 -48.13 -6.72 16.94
N TYR A 272 -46.92 -7.23 17.18
CA TYR A 272 -45.67 -6.55 16.86
C TYR A 272 -45.52 -6.23 15.36
N GLY A 273 -45.79 -7.22 14.50
CA GLY A 273 -45.74 -7.04 13.04
C GLY A 273 -46.71 -5.96 12.56
N ASN A 274 -47.94 -5.94 13.09
CA ASN A 274 -48.94 -4.92 12.80
C ASN A 274 -48.52 -3.53 13.28
N THR A 275 -47.89 -3.42 14.46
CA THR A 275 -47.33 -2.15 14.95
C THR A 275 -46.33 -1.57 13.95
N ILE A 276 -45.41 -2.37 13.42
CA ILE A 276 -44.43 -1.90 12.41
C ILE A 276 -45.14 -1.38 11.16
N ILE A 277 -46.17 -2.08 10.67
CA ILE A 277 -46.93 -1.68 9.50
C ILE A 277 -47.68 -0.36 9.76
N ASN A 278 -48.34 -0.25 10.92
CA ASN A 278 -49.11 0.95 11.32
C ASN A 278 -48.21 2.19 11.44
N VAL A 279 -47.04 2.05 12.06
CA VAL A 279 -46.05 3.14 12.17
C VAL A 279 -45.59 3.60 10.78
N LEU A 280 -45.28 2.66 9.89
CA LEU A 280 -44.80 3.00 8.56
C LEU A 280 -45.87 3.61 7.65
N ASP A 281 -47.12 3.18 7.77
CA ASP A 281 -48.24 3.78 7.03
C ASP A 281 -48.42 5.26 7.38
N LYS A 282 -48.30 5.60 8.67
CA LYS A 282 -48.37 6.99 9.16
C LYS A 282 -47.16 7.84 8.78
N VAL A 283 -45.96 7.24 8.72
CA VAL A 283 -44.71 7.93 8.37
C VAL A 283 -44.60 8.20 6.86
N SER A 284 -45.23 7.39 6.01
CA SER A 284 -45.08 7.41 4.54
C SER A 284 -45.82 8.57 3.82
N GLN A 285 -46.45 9.48 4.57
CA GLN A 285 -47.11 10.68 4.01
C GLN A 285 -46.08 11.66 3.40
N PRO A 286 -46.32 12.21 2.19
CA PRO A 286 -45.30 12.89 1.41
C PRO A 286 -45.02 14.30 1.95
N GLY A 287 -43.79 14.52 2.43
CA GLY A 287 -43.35 15.85 2.88
C GLY A 287 -41.83 15.95 2.99
N ASN A 288 -41.25 16.56 1.96
CA ASN A 288 -39.91 17.14 1.77
C ASN A 288 -38.66 16.26 1.97
N PHE A 289 -37.92 16.16 0.86
CA PHE A 289 -36.62 15.52 0.69
C PHE A 289 -35.52 16.23 1.50
N ILE A 290 -34.78 15.50 2.34
CA ILE A 290 -33.47 15.94 2.82
C ILE A 290 -32.53 14.73 2.84
N LEU A 291 -31.41 14.90 2.13
CA LEU A 291 -30.24 14.04 1.86
C LEU A 291 -29.56 13.39 3.10
N ALA A 292 -30.21 13.31 4.27
CA ALA A 292 -29.73 12.67 5.49
C ALA A 292 -30.61 11.50 5.97
N ASN A 293 -31.78 11.28 5.35
CA ASN A 293 -32.63 10.09 5.55
C ASN A 293 -32.49 9.08 4.38
N GLN A 294 -31.34 9.04 3.72
CA GLN A 294 -31.10 8.32 2.45
C GLN A 294 -31.12 6.77 2.53
N LEU A 295 -31.84 6.21 3.48
CA LEU A 295 -32.27 4.82 3.46
C LEU A 295 -33.74 4.80 3.84
N ASN A 296 -34.56 5.43 3.01
CA ASN A 296 -35.97 5.06 2.91
C ASN A 296 -36.02 3.54 2.91
N SER A 297 -36.61 2.99 3.97
CA SER A 297 -36.98 1.60 4.09
C SER A 297 -37.73 1.23 2.82
N SER A 298 -37.04 0.63 1.85
CA SER A 298 -37.69 0.30 0.58
C SER A 298 -38.83 -0.67 0.90
N LYS A 299 -39.92 -0.64 0.13
CA LYS A 299 -40.99 -1.65 0.27
C LYS A 299 -40.43 -3.07 0.35
N GLU A 300 -39.31 -3.33 -0.31
CA GLU A 300 -38.57 -4.58 -0.26
C GLU A 300 -37.91 -4.87 1.11
N GLN A 301 -37.30 -3.87 1.76
CA GLN A 301 -36.75 -4.02 3.11
C GLN A 301 -37.86 -4.30 4.13
N LEU A 302 -38.97 -3.56 4.06
CA LEU A 302 -40.12 -3.82 4.91
C LEU A 302 -40.69 -5.22 4.67
N LYS A 303 -40.89 -5.60 3.41
CA LYS A 303 -41.35 -6.93 3.03
C LYS A 303 -40.48 -8.02 3.66
N ARG A 304 -39.16 -7.90 3.55
CA ARG A 304 -38.21 -8.87 4.13
C ARG A 304 -38.30 -8.93 5.66
N ARG A 305 -38.49 -7.79 6.35
CA ARG A 305 -38.69 -7.75 7.80
C ARG A 305 -39.98 -8.48 8.20
N ILE A 306 -41.10 -8.17 7.56
CA ILE A 306 -42.39 -8.81 7.84
C ILE A 306 -42.34 -10.32 7.52
N GLU A 307 -41.72 -10.72 6.42
CA GLU A 307 -41.51 -12.14 6.09
C GLU A 307 -40.72 -12.87 7.19
N LYS A 308 -39.69 -12.22 7.76
CA LYS A 308 -38.88 -12.79 8.84
C LYS A 308 -39.60 -12.85 10.18
N ILE A 309 -40.42 -11.85 10.48
CA ILE A 309 -41.30 -11.84 11.66
C ILE A 309 -42.33 -12.96 11.55
N ALA A 310 -43.00 -13.09 10.41
CA ALA A 310 -44.01 -14.11 10.18
C ALA A 310 -43.43 -15.54 10.18
N SER A 311 -42.18 -15.71 9.73
CA SER A 311 -41.48 -17.00 9.77
C SER A 311 -40.64 -17.22 11.04
N PHE A 312 -40.89 -16.47 12.10
CA PHE A 312 -40.05 -16.49 13.29
C PHE A 312 -40.10 -17.87 13.97
N THR A 313 -38.93 -18.35 14.38
CA THR A 313 -38.77 -19.58 15.18
C THR A 313 -37.65 -19.37 16.19
N THR A 314 -37.79 -19.96 17.37
CA THR A 314 -36.77 -19.85 18.41
C THR A 314 -35.46 -20.51 17.97
N GLU A 315 -34.33 -19.85 18.26
CA GLU A 315 -33.03 -20.32 17.79
C GLU A 315 -32.61 -21.62 18.49
N SER A 316 -32.44 -22.70 17.72
CA SER A 316 -31.86 -23.93 18.27
C SER A 316 -30.36 -23.78 18.60
N LYS A 317 -29.89 -24.49 19.64
CA LYS A 317 -28.46 -24.53 19.99
C LYS A 317 -27.58 -25.01 18.82
N LEU A 318 -28.11 -25.89 17.96
CA LEU A 318 -27.41 -26.37 16.78
C LEU A 318 -27.22 -25.26 15.72
N LEU A 319 -28.25 -24.46 15.46
CA LEU A 319 -28.17 -23.32 14.54
C LEU A 319 -27.13 -22.30 15.00
N LYS A 320 -27.08 -22.02 16.31
CA LYS A 320 -26.07 -21.14 16.91
C LYS A 320 -24.65 -21.68 16.70
N ARG A 321 -24.41 -22.98 16.92
CA ARG A 321 -23.09 -23.62 16.68
C ARG A 321 -22.68 -23.56 15.21
N LYS A 322 -23.61 -23.85 14.28
CA LYS A 322 -23.37 -23.71 12.83
C LYS A 322 -23.00 -22.27 12.45
N SER A 323 -23.70 -21.30 13.03
CA SER A 323 -23.44 -19.89 12.75
C SER A 323 -22.05 -19.44 13.22
N ILE A 324 -21.62 -19.88 14.42
CA ILE A 324 -20.26 -19.63 14.92
C ILE A 324 -19.21 -20.26 13.99
N ALA A 325 -19.42 -21.51 13.57
CA ALA A 325 -18.49 -22.19 12.67
C ALA A 325 -18.33 -21.45 11.32
N ILE A 326 -19.44 -20.99 10.74
CA ILE A 326 -19.41 -20.18 9.51
C ILE A 326 -18.68 -18.85 9.75
N PHE A 327 -18.97 -18.15 10.84
CA PHE A 327 -18.29 -16.91 11.19
C PHE A 327 -16.77 -17.10 11.32
N MET A 328 -16.32 -18.17 11.98
CA MET A 328 -14.90 -18.49 12.13
C MET A 328 -14.24 -18.81 10.77
N LEU A 329 -14.95 -19.49 9.87
CA LEU A 329 -14.46 -19.77 8.53
C LEU A 329 -14.24 -18.46 7.75
N VAL A 330 -15.22 -17.55 7.75
CA VAL A 330 -15.09 -16.24 7.10
C VAL A 330 -14.01 -15.40 7.76
N GLY A 331 -13.88 -15.46 9.09
CA GLY A 331 -12.81 -14.81 9.83
C GLY A 331 -11.43 -15.31 9.42
N GLY A 332 -11.27 -16.62 9.24
CA GLY A 332 -10.04 -17.22 8.73
C GLY A 332 -9.69 -16.74 7.31
N PHE A 333 -10.70 -16.60 6.46
CA PHE A 333 -10.52 -16.04 5.12
C PHE A 333 -10.11 -14.54 5.13
N VAL A 334 -10.71 -13.73 6.00
CA VAL A 334 -10.29 -12.32 6.16
C VAL A 334 -8.85 -12.25 6.70
N ALA A 335 -8.50 -13.11 7.67
CA ALA A 335 -7.14 -13.19 8.19
C ALA A 335 -6.12 -13.63 7.12
N SER A 336 -6.48 -14.52 6.19
CA SER A 336 -5.59 -14.93 5.10
C SER A 336 -5.30 -13.83 4.08
N GLN A 337 -6.00 -12.69 4.13
CA GLN A 337 -5.68 -11.52 3.30
C GLN A 337 -4.53 -10.68 3.88
N VAL A 338 -4.14 -10.88 5.14
CA VAL A 338 -3.06 -10.11 5.80
C VAL A 338 -1.71 -10.25 5.08
N PRO A 339 -1.22 -11.46 4.72
CA PRO A 339 0.05 -11.59 3.99
C PRO A 339 0.06 -10.86 2.64
N PHE A 340 -1.08 -10.87 1.92
CA PHE A 340 -1.22 -10.15 0.65
C PHE A 340 -1.04 -8.63 0.83
N ILE A 341 -1.59 -8.08 1.91
CA ILE A 341 -1.42 -6.65 2.25
C ILE A 341 0.03 -6.36 2.61
N SER A 342 0.69 -7.23 3.38
CA SER A 342 2.11 -7.07 3.71
C SER A 342 2.99 -7.05 2.47
N VAL A 343 2.77 -7.94 1.50
CA VAL A 343 3.53 -7.96 0.23
C VAL A 343 3.28 -6.68 -0.58
N MET A 344 2.02 -6.25 -0.70
CA MET A 344 1.68 -5.00 -1.40
C MET A 344 2.21 -3.74 -0.69
N ALA A 345 2.51 -3.85 0.61
CA ALA A 345 3.05 -2.78 1.44
C ALA A 345 4.55 -2.94 1.74
N GLU A 346 5.20 -3.97 1.21
CA GLU A 346 6.62 -4.23 1.45
C GLU A 346 7.45 -3.25 0.63
N ASP A 347 8.06 -2.32 1.36
CA ASP A 347 8.90 -1.29 0.77
C ASP A 347 10.28 -1.89 0.44
N HIS A 348 10.41 -2.51 -0.74
CA HIS A 348 11.68 -3.03 -1.25
C HIS A 348 12.76 -1.94 -1.50
N THR A 349 12.51 -0.69 -1.11
CA THR A 349 13.45 0.41 -1.28
C THR A 349 14.63 0.37 -0.33
N ARG A 350 14.61 -0.40 0.77
CA ARG A 350 15.72 -0.43 1.73
C ARG A 350 16.25 -1.83 2.02
N TYR A 351 17.56 -1.94 2.09
CA TYR A 351 18.24 -3.16 2.47
C TYR A 351 18.45 -3.23 3.99
N ASN A 352 18.08 -4.36 4.59
CA ASN A 352 18.28 -4.60 6.03
C ASN A 352 19.73 -5.01 6.30
N PHE A 353 20.61 -4.02 6.43
CA PHE A 353 22.03 -4.23 6.69
C PHE A 353 22.30 -4.49 8.18
N LYS A 354 23.04 -5.56 8.48
CA LYS A 354 23.55 -5.85 9.82
C LYS A 354 24.99 -6.34 9.72
N SER A 355 25.90 -5.68 10.42
CA SER A 355 27.28 -6.10 10.59
C SER A 355 27.78 -5.66 11.96
N GLU A 356 28.35 -6.60 12.73
CA GLU A 356 28.89 -6.34 14.07
C GLU A 356 30.14 -5.44 14.05
N GLN A 357 30.80 -5.32 12.88
CA GLN A 357 32.01 -4.52 12.69
C GLN A 357 31.75 -3.35 11.72
N THR A 358 30.90 -2.42 12.15
CA THR A 358 30.59 -1.19 11.40
C THR A 358 30.97 0.04 12.21
N VAL A 359 31.76 0.93 11.60
CA VAL A 359 32.11 2.24 12.15
C VAL A 359 31.43 3.31 11.32
N TYR A 360 30.59 4.12 11.96
CA TYR A 360 30.00 5.28 11.31
C TYR A 360 30.92 6.49 11.47
N GLU A 361 31.15 7.21 10.37
CA GLU A 361 32.03 8.37 10.33
C GLU A 361 31.34 9.56 9.67
N ASP A 362 31.70 10.77 10.09
CA ASP A 362 31.21 12.00 9.48
C ASP A 362 32.14 12.43 8.35
N LEU A 363 31.60 12.44 7.13
CA LEU A 363 32.26 12.89 5.90
C LEU A 363 31.45 14.00 5.23
N SER A 364 30.55 14.66 5.96
CA SER A 364 29.60 15.64 5.41
C SER A 364 30.26 16.78 4.62
N GLU A 365 31.47 17.19 4.98
CA GLU A 365 32.24 18.22 4.26
C GLU A 365 32.49 17.85 2.78
N TYR A 366 32.74 16.57 2.48
CA TYR A 366 32.95 16.11 1.10
C TYR A 366 31.65 16.09 0.28
N PHE A 367 30.49 16.01 0.95
CA PHE A 367 29.17 15.88 0.32
C PHE A 367 28.41 17.21 0.24
N ALA A 368 29.07 18.36 0.44
CA ALA A 368 28.41 19.66 0.40
C ALA A 368 27.59 19.87 -0.89
N GLY A 369 26.27 20.05 -0.73
CA GLY A 369 25.32 20.21 -1.84
C GLY A 369 24.74 18.92 -2.41
N PHE A 370 25.06 17.76 -1.83
CA PHE A 370 24.57 16.45 -2.23
C PHE A 370 24.02 15.68 -1.04
N GLU A 371 22.90 14.98 -1.24
CA GLU A 371 22.45 13.94 -0.33
C GLU A 371 23.10 12.63 -0.77
N GLY A 372 23.74 11.88 0.12
CA GLY A 372 24.46 10.69 -0.32
C GLY A 372 25.09 9.90 0.80
N SER A 373 25.83 8.85 0.42
CA SER A 373 26.57 8.00 1.35
C SER A 373 27.89 7.56 0.75
N PHE A 374 28.84 7.27 1.65
CA PHE A 374 30.07 6.58 1.33
C PHE A 374 30.11 5.29 2.15
N VAL A 375 30.37 4.16 1.48
CA VAL A 375 30.61 2.86 2.13
C VAL A 375 32.00 2.42 1.74
N LEU A 376 32.81 2.05 2.73
CA LEU A 376 34.13 1.46 2.56
C LEU A 376 34.20 0.17 3.38
N TYR A 377 34.73 -0.89 2.79
CA TYR A 377 35.01 -2.14 3.48
C TYR A 377 36.51 -2.46 3.38
N ASP A 378 37.13 -2.61 4.53
CA ASP A 378 38.53 -3.00 4.71
C ASP A 378 38.61 -4.52 4.82
N MET A 379 39.25 -5.17 3.84
CA MET A 379 39.28 -6.63 3.75
C MET A 379 40.14 -7.28 4.85
N GLN A 380 41.24 -6.66 5.25
CA GLN A 380 42.12 -7.20 6.29
C GLN A 380 41.52 -7.01 7.69
N ALA A 381 40.88 -5.87 7.94
CA ALA A 381 40.24 -5.58 9.22
C ALA A 381 38.84 -6.19 9.37
N ASP A 382 38.25 -6.71 8.29
CA ASP A 382 36.85 -7.18 8.19
C ASP A 382 35.82 -6.13 8.64
N GLN A 383 36.12 -4.84 8.40
CA GLN A 383 35.37 -3.73 8.97
C GLN A 383 34.75 -2.83 7.90
N TYR A 384 33.48 -2.45 8.11
CA TYR A 384 32.81 -1.41 7.33
C TYR A 384 33.02 -0.04 7.96
N ARG A 385 33.27 0.97 7.12
CA ARG A 385 33.26 2.39 7.47
C ARG A 385 32.21 3.08 6.61
N ILE A 386 31.22 3.70 7.25
CA ILE A 386 30.03 4.21 6.55
C ILE A 386 29.77 5.66 6.94
N TYR A 387 29.61 6.52 5.94
CA TYR A 387 28.99 7.82 6.07
C TYR A 387 27.52 7.72 5.61
N ASN A 388 26.62 8.23 6.45
CA ASN A 388 25.17 8.28 6.24
C ASN A 388 24.49 6.89 6.12
N GLU A 389 24.22 6.26 7.27
CA GLU A 389 23.53 4.96 7.39
C GLU A 389 22.20 4.91 6.64
N ASN A 390 21.44 6.01 6.71
CA ASN A 390 20.13 6.09 6.10
C ASN A 390 20.24 5.99 4.56
N LYS A 391 21.21 6.65 3.95
CA LYS A 391 21.42 6.58 2.49
C LYS A 391 22.19 5.33 2.06
N SER A 392 23.06 4.79 2.91
CA SER A 392 23.86 3.61 2.58
C SER A 392 23.01 2.35 2.40
N THR A 393 21.82 2.29 3.00
CA THR A 393 20.86 1.18 2.91
C THR A 393 19.72 1.44 1.91
N LEU A 394 19.61 2.65 1.36
CA LEU A 394 18.59 2.99 0.38
C LEU A 394 18.98 2.43 -1.00
N ARG A 395 18.10 1.65 -1.59
CA ARG A 395 18.25 1.11 -2.95
C ARG A 395 17.83 2.17 -3.96
N VAL A 396 18.77 2.58 -4.80
CA VAL A 396 18.53 3.49 -5.94
C VAL A 396 18.97 2.82 -7.24
N SER A 397 18.66 3.43 -8.39
CA SER A 397 19.02 2.83 -9.67
C SER A 397 20.55 2.73 -9.80
N PRO A 398 21.11 1.58 -10.25
CA PRO A 398 22.55 1.41 -10.39
C PRO A 398 23.15 2.16 -11.59
N ASP A 399 22.32 2.50 -12.58
CA ASP A 399 22.75 3.04 -13.86
C ASP A 399 23.89 2.19 -14.45
N SER A 400 24.96 2.84 -14.89
CA SER A 400 26.06 2.16 -15.57
C SER A 400 26.94 1.27 -14.69
N THR A 401 26.76 1.25 -13.36
CA THR A 401 27.50 0.32 -12.50
C THR A 401 27.03 -1.13 -12.67
N TYR A 402 25.77 -1.31 -13.10
CA TYR A 402 25.18 -2.59 -13.47
C TYR A 402 25.98 -3.37 -14.53
N LYS A 403 26.66 -2.65 -15.44
CA LYS A 403 27.40 -3.20 -16.58
C LYS A 403 28.47 -4.22 -16.17
N ILE A 404 29.01 -4.12 -14.96
CA ILE A 404 29.96 -5.09 -14.39
C ILE A 404 29.34 -6.50 -14.40
N PHE A 405 28.10 -6.62 -13.94
CA PHE A 405 27.42 -7.89 -13.76
C PHE A 405 26.76 -8.38 -15.07
N SER A 406 26.31 -7.48 -15.94
CA SER A 406 25.90 -7.81 -17.32
C SER A 406 27.06 -8.43 -18.11
N ALA A 407 28.26 -7.79 -18.06
CA ALA A 407 29.46 -8.33 -18.71
C ALA A 407 29.85 -9.72 -18.16
N LEU A 408 29.81 -9.87 -16.83
CA LEU A 408 30.14 -11.12 -16.16
C LEU A 408 29.23 -12.25 -16.62
N PHE A 409 27.91 -12.01 -16.66
CA PHE A 409 26.96 -13.02 -17.12
C PHE A 409 27.12 -13.35 -18.61
N ALA A 410 27.37 -12.35 -19.45
CA ALA A 410 27.56 -12.60 -20.88
C ALA A 410 28.79 -13.47 -21.19
N LEU A 411 29.86 -13.32 -20.41
CA LEU A 411 31.05 -14.18 -20.50
C LEU A 411 30.76 -15.60 -19.99
N GLU A 412 30.00 -15.75 -18.91
CA GLU A 412 29.61 -17.07 -18.37
C GLU A 412 28.70 -17.85 -19.34
N SER A 413 27.76 -17.15 -19.96
CA SER A 413 26.86 -17.68 -20.99
C SER A 413 27.53 -17.87 -22.35
N ASN A 414 28.82 -17.52 -22.49
CA ASN A 414 29.61 -17.58 -23.72
C ASN A 414 29.00 -16.80 -24.91
N VAL A 415 28.19 -15.78 -24.62
CA VAL A 415 27.67 -14.84 -25.64
C VAL A 415 28.80 -13.99 -26.21
N ILE A 416 29.77 -13.65 -25.35
CA ILE A 416 31.06 -13.08 -25.71
C ILE A 416 32.17 -13.89 -25.05
N THR A 417 33.39 -13.75 -25.58
CA THR A 417 34.62 -14.20 -24.90
C THR A 417 35.60 -13.05 -24.83
N ASN A 418 36.66 -13.18 -24.01
CA ASN A 418 37.74 -12.20 -23.97
C ASN A 418 38.34 -11.94 -25.37
N GLU A 419 38.52 -12.99 -26.17
CA GLU A 419 39.09 -12.90 -27.52
C GLU A 419 38.09 -12.44 -28.58
N ASN A 420 36.78 -12.59 -28.32
CA ASN A 420 35.72 -12.26 -29.25
C ASN A 420 34.55 -11.59 -28.51
N SER A 421 34.69 -10.29 -28.28
CA SER A 421 33.67 -9.45 -27.64
C SER A 421 33.23 -8.28 -28.52
N THR A 422 33.71 -8.19 -29.76
CA THR A 422 33.40 -7.07 -30.65
C THR A 422 31.98 -7.15 -31.21
N MET A 423 31.24 -6.07 -31.06
CA MET A 423 29.91 -5.86 -31.66
C MET A 423 29.95 -4.69 -32.63
N LYS A 424 29.29 -4.89 -33.78
CA LYS A 424 29.21 -3.87 -34.82
C LYS A 424 28.18 -2.81 -34.48
N TRP A 425 28.56 -1.55 -34.68
CA TRP A 425 27.64 -0.44 -34.58
C TRP A 425 26.65 -0.47 -35.75
N ASN A 426 25.38 -0.27 -35.44
CA ASN A 426 24.28 -0.33 -36.42
C ASN A 426 24.08 0.97 -37.21
N GLY A 427 24.98 1.94 -37.07
CA GLY A 427 24.89 3.25 -37.73
C GLY A 427 23.94 4.25 -37.04
N ARG A 428 23.29 3.88 -35.92
CA ARG A 428 22.43 4.80 -35.16
C ARG A 428 23.29 5.86 -34.47
N GLN A 429 23.02 7.13 -34.74
CA GLN A 429 23.72 8.24 -34.09
C GLN A 429 23.31 8.37 -32.61
N TYR A 430 24.29 8.36 -31.72
CA TYR A 430 24.16 8.61 -30.29
C TYR A 430 24.79 9.96 -29.92
N PRO A 431 24.40 10.58 -28.78
CA PRO A 431 24.89 11.90 -28.36
C PRO A 431 26.41 11.98 -28.11
N TYR A 432 27.06 10.84 -27.89
CA TYR A 432 28.49 10.75 -27.64
C TYR A 432 29.19 10.11 -28.84
N ASP A 433 30.10 10.85 -29.48
CA ASP A 433 30.89 10.34 -30.62
C ASP A 433 31.62 9.05 -30.27
N ALA A 434 32.04 8.91 -29.01
CA ALA A 434 32.71 7.71 -28.51
C ALA A 434 31.88 6.43 -28.67
N TRP A 435 30.53 6.52 -28.77
CA TRP A 435 29.59 5.41 -28.93
C TRP A 435 29.29 5.05 -30.40
N ASN A 436 29.64 5.94 -31.34
CA ASN A 436 29.28 5.84 -32.76
C ASN A 436 30.32 5.05 -33.56
N ARG A 437 30.68 3.86 -33.06
CA ARG A 437 31.68 2.95 -33.64
C ARG A 437 31.54 1.54 -33.09
N ASP A 438 32.20 0.58 -33.73
CA ASP A 438 32.30 -0.80 -33.22
C ASP A 438 32.99 -0.81 -31.85
N HIS A 439 32.52 -1.69 -30.97
CA HIS A 439 33.01 -1.81 -29.59
C HIS A 439 33.26 -3.26 -29.20
N ASP A 440 34.40 -3.50 -28.56
CA ASP A 440 34.64 -4.68 -27.73
C ASP A 440 34.24 -4.42 -26.27
N LEU A 441 34.35 -5.43 -25.40
CA LEU A 441 33.96 -5.29 -24.00
C LEU A 441 34.75 -4.18 -23.28
N PHE A 442 36.05 -4.04 -23.56
CA PHE A 442 36.92 -3.06 -22.92
C PHE A 442 36.54 -1.62 -23.28
N THR A 443 36.38 -1.34 -24.57
CA THR A 443 35.98 -0.02 -25.05
C THR A 443 34.55 0.31 -24.69
N ALA A 444 33.64 -0.68 -24.66
CA ALA A 444 32.26 -0.50 -24.21
C ALA A 444 32.19 -0.16 -22.71
N MET A 445 32.94 -0.88 -21.87
CA MET A 445 33.00 -0.62 -20.42
C MET A 445 33.57 0.77 -20.13
N LYS A 446 34.71 1.10 -20.76
CA LYS A 446 35.41 2.39 -20.61
C LYS A 446 34.56 3.58 -21.01
N ASN A 447 33.91 3.51 -22.18
CA ASN A 447 33.06 4.61 -22.68
C ASN A 447 31.59 4.46 -22.25
N SER A 448 31.30 3.53 -21.34
CA SER A 448 29.97 3.21 -20.84
C SER A 448 28.87 3.11 -21.91
N VAL A 449 29.16 2.43 -23.01
CA VAL A 449 28.32 2.38 -24.23
C VAL A 449 27.00 1.62 -23.97
N ASN A 450 25.88 2.32 -23.76
CA ASN A 450 24.62 1.66 -23.37
C ASN A 450 24.16 0.60 -24.38
N TRP A 451 24.21 0.91 -25.68
CA TRP A 451 23.70 0.01 -26.71
C TRP A 451 24.40 -1.36 -26.73
N TYR A 452 25.68 -1.41 -26.34
CA TYR A 452 26.46 -2.65 -26.28
C TYR A 452 25.92 -3.57 -25.21
N PHE A 453 25.66 -3.05 -24.00
CA PHE A 453 25.12 -3.81 -22.88
C PHE A 453 23.63 -4.14 -23.08
N GLU A 454 22.87 -3.25 -23.72
CA GLU A 454 21.50 -3.57 -24.15
C GLU A 454 21.46 -4.73 -25.16
N ASP A 455 22.45 -4.84 -26.06
CA ASP A 455 22.54 -5.96 -27.00
C ASP A 455 23.03 -7.24 -26.30
N LEU A 456 23.96 -7.13 -25.35
CA LEU A 456 24.37 -8.25 -24.51
C LEU A 456 23.18 -8.86 -23.76
N ASP A 457 22.43 -8.03 -23.04
CA ASP A 457 21.29 -8.47 -22.22
C ASP A 457 20.20 -9.14 -23.08
N LYS A 458 20.01 -8.66 -24.32
CA LYS A 458 19.10 -9.30 -25.29
C LYS A 458 19.57 -10.69 -25.74
N ARG A 459 20.89 -10.91 -25.87
CA ARG A 459 21.46 -12.18 -26.34
C ARG A 459 21.47 -13.27 -25.26
N VAL A 460 21.65 -12.90 -24.00
CA VAL A 460 21.68 -13.85 -22.86
C VAL A 460 20.29 -14.29 -22.38
N GLN A 461 19.21 -13.73 -22.95
CA GLN A 461 17.83 -13.83 -22.48
C GLN A 461 17.61 -13.22 -21.08
N GLN A 462 16.51 -12.47 -20.96
CA GLN A 462 16.24 -11.66 -19.77
C GLN A 462 15.95 -12.51 -18.52
N ASP A 463 15.27 -13.65 -18.66
CA ASP A 463 14.94 -14.54 -17.54
C ASP A 463 16.18 -15.17 -16.91
N ASP A 464 17.13 -15.60 -17.75
CA ASP A 464 18.41 -16.18 -17.31
C ASP A 464 19.27 -15.13 -16.60
N LEU A 465 19.27 -13.90 -17.10
CA LEU A 465 19.95 -12.77 -16.48
C LEU A 465 19.32 -12.37 -15.14
N GLN A 466 17.99 -12.35 -15.05
CA GLN A 466 17.29 -12.10 -13.77
C GLN A 466 17.58 -13.21 -12.76
N ALA A 467 17.58 -14.47 -13.19
CA ALA A 467 17.94 -15.61 -12.36
C ALA A 467 19.39 -15.51 -11.84
N PHE A 468 20.32 -15.10 -12.71
CA PHE A 468 21.71 -14.84 -12.32
C PHE A 468 21.81 -13.70 -11.29
N LEU A 469 21.15 -12.57 -11.53
CA LEU A 469 21.14 -11.45 -10.57
C LEU A 469 20.55 -11.85 -9.22
N LYS A 470 19.52 -12.70 -9.21
CA LYS A 470 18.97 -13.29 -7.98
C LYS A 470 19.95 -14.22 -7.30
N GLN A 471 20.68 -15.05 -8.05
CA GLN A 471 21.70 -15.96 -7.53
C GLN A 471 22.84 -15.21 -6.83
N ILE A 472 23.30 -14.10 -7.40
CA ILE A 472 24.39 -13.29 -6.81
C ILE A 472 23.91 -12.31 -5.73
N GLY A 473 22.59 -12.23 -5.47
CA GLY A 473 22.01 -11.34 -4.47
C GLY A 473 21.97 -9.86 -4.89
N TYR A 474 21.74 -9.56 -6.17
CA TYR A 474 21.73 -8.19 -6.69
C TYR A 474 20.46 -7.42 -6.33
N GLY A 475 20.50 -6.65 -5.24
CA GLY A 475 19.49 -5.64 -4.94
C GLY A 475 18.06 -6.17 -4.88
N ASN A 476 17.12 -5.46 -5.51
CA ASN A 476 15.72 -5.87 -5.59
C ASN A 476 15.41 -6.87 -6.73
N THR A 477 16.35 -7.11 -7.65
CA THR A 477 16.18 -7.99 -8.82
C THR A 477 14.93 -7.68 -9.69
N ASP A 478 14.44 -6.45 -9.65
CA ASP A 478 13.18 -6.04 -10.29
C ASP A 478 13.39 -5.59 -11.74
N PHE A 479 12.82 -6.32 -12.69
CA PHE A 479 12.89 -6.06 -14.14
C PHE A 479 11.56 -5.51 -14.70
N SER A 480 10.62 -5.12 -13.83
CA SER A 480 9.28 -4.61 -14.22
C SER A 480 9.31 -3.27 -14.98
N GLY A 481 10.46 -2.62 -15.09
CA GLY A 481 10.69 -1.33 -15.74
C GLY A 481 10.38 -1.23 -17.24
N GLY A 482 9.91 -2.32 -17.85
CA GLY A 482 9.37 -2.34 -19.21
C GLY A 482 10.41 -2.58 -20.30
N ILE A 483 10.20 -1.96 -21.47
CA ILE A 483 10.94 -2.23 -22.73
C ILE A 483 12.28 -1.45 -22.80
N GLY A 484 12.52 -0.54 -21.86
CA GLY A 484 13.79 0.19 -21.73
C GLY A 484 14.79 -0.55 -20.83
N PRO A 485 16.03 -0.04 -20.73
CA PRO A 485 17.03 -0.57 -19.81
C PRO A 485 16.52 -0.48 -18.35
N TYR A 486 16.17 -1.61 -17.75
CA TYR A 486 15.66 -1.72 -16.36
C TYR A 486 16.64 -1.20 -15.31
N TRP A 487 17.92 -1.05 -15.65
CA TRP A 487 18.99 -0.55 -14.77
C TRP A 487 19.20 0.97 -14.83
N LEU A 488 18.58 1.69 -15.77
CA LEU A 488 18.79 3.12 -15.99
C LEU A 488 17.57 3.91 -15.52
N GLU A 489 17.64 4.50 -14.32
CA GLU A 489 16.55 5.24 -13.66
C GLU A 489 15.17 4.53 -13.68
N SER A 490 15.22 3.21 -13.53
CA SER A 490 14.09 2.29 -13.72
C SER A 490 13.91 1.33 -12.53
N SER A 491 13.33 0.15 -12.74
CA SER A 491 12.87 -0.77 -11.70
C SER A 491 14.01 -1.40 -10.89
N LEU A 492 15.14 -1.72 -11.52
CA LEU A 492 16.26 -2.38 -10.86
C LEU A 492 16.96 -1.38 -9.92
N LYS A 493 17.06 -1.75 -8.65
CA LYS A 493 17.65 -0.91 -7.61
C LYS A 493 18.53 -1.72 -6.66
N ILE A 494 19.60 -1.07 -6.19
CA ILE A 494 20.59 -1.65 -5.27
C ILE A 494 21.13 -0.56 -4.35
N SER A 495 21.42 -0.90 -3.09
CA SER A 495 21.95 0.06 -2.11
C SER A 495 23.48 0.13 -2.13
N PRO A 496 24.08 1.23 -1.63
CA PRO A 496 25.54 1.37 -1.52
C PRO A 496 26.22 0.24 -0.74
N VAL A 497 25.62 -0.24 0.35
CA VAL A 497 26.17 -1.40 1.11
C VAL A 497 26.12 -2.69 0.31
N GLU A 498 25.02 -2.93 -0.42
CA GLU A 498 24.91 -4.09 -1.31
C GLU A 498 25.95 -4.04 -2.43
N GLN A 499 26.20 -2.87 -3.04
CA GLN A 499 27.26 -2.70 -4.05
C GLN A 499 28.63 -3.14 -3.52
N VAL A 500 28.99 -2.74 -2.30
CA VAL A 500 30.27 -3.14 -1.67
C VAL A 500 30.32 -4.65 -1.41
N GLN A 501 29.23 -5.24 -0.90
CA GLN A 501 29.13 -6.68 -0.68
C GLN A 501 29.29 -7.48 -1.97
N LEU A 502 28.61 -7.05 -3.04
CA LEU A 502 28.71 -7.65 -4.37
C LEU A 502 30.09 -7.48 -4.98
N LEU A 503 30.73 -6.33 -4.82
CA LEU A 503 32.11 -6.11 -5.29
C LEU A 503 33.12 -7.01 -4.57
N LYS A 504 32.98 -7.19 -3.25
CA LYS A 504 33.80 -8.13 -2.47
C LYS A 504 33.61 -9.56 -2.98
N ALA A 505 32.36 -9.99 -3.16
CA ALA A 505 32.03 -11.33 -3.63
C ALA A 505 32.50 -11.57 -5.08
N PHE A 506 32.37 -10.56 -5.95
CA PHE A 506 32.92 -10.56 -7.31
C PHE A 506 34.45 -10.70 -7.30
N TYR A 507 35.14 -9.88 -6.49
CA TYR A 507 36.59 -9.88 -6.44
C TYR A 507 37.16 -11.20 -5.92
N THR A 508 36.52 -11.79 -4.91
CA THR A 508 36.93 -13.06 -4.30
C THR A 508 36.35 -14.29 -5.01
N ASN A 509 35.62 -14.09 -6.11
CA ASN A 509 34.91 -15.12 -6.87
C ASN A 509 34.04 -16.05 -6.00
N GLN A 510 33.38 -15.49 -4.98
CA GLN A 510 32.46 -16.25 -4.10
C GLN A 510 31.26 -16.84 -4.84
N PHE A 511 30.96 -16.33 -6.03
CA PHE A 511 29.90 -16.83 -6.90
C PHE A 511 30.25 -18.17 -7.58
N GLY A 512 31.52 -18.58 -7.59
CA GLY A 512 31.96 -19.84 -8.23
C GLY A 512 31.96 -19.79 -9.76
N LEU A 513 32.28 -18.64 -10.35
CA LEU A 513 32.32 -18.43 -11.80
C LEU A 513 33.69 -18.80 -12.39
N LYS A 514 33.82 -18.81 -13.72
CA LYS A 514 35.11 -19.13 -14.36
C LYS A 514 36.12 -18.01 -14.06
N GLU A 515 37.27 -18.38 -13.48
CA GLU A 515 38.34 -17.44 -13.11
C GLU A 515 38.74 -16.51 -14.26
N LYS A 516 38.86 -17.06 -15.48
CA LYS A 516 39.19 -16.26 -16.68
C LYS A 516 38.16 -15.15 -16.94
N ASN A 517 36.87 -15.43 -16.73
CA ASN A 517 35.79 -14.47 -16.97
C ASN A 517 35.78 -13.38 -15.90
N VAL A 518 35.91 -13.77 -14.63
CA VAL A 518 36.06 -12.82 -13.51
C VAL A 518 37.26 -11.90 -13.74
N GLN A 519 38.42 -12.47 -14.11
CA GLN A 519 39.62 -11.69 -14.40
C GLN A 519 39.42 -10.74 -15.58
N THR A 520 38.77 -11.19 -16.65
CA THR A 520 38.44 -10.33 -17.81
C THR A 520 37.63 -9.11 -17.37
N VAL A 521 36.59 -9.29 -16.55
CA VAL A 521 35.79 -8.17 -16.04
C VAL A 521 36.62 -7.27 -15.12
N LYS A 522 37.47 -7.81 -14.23
CA LYS A 522 38.38 -7.02 -13.40
C LYS A 522 39.29 -6.12 -14.25
N ASP A 523 39.84 -6.66 -15.33
CA ASP A 523 40.71 -5.91 -16.24
C ASP A 523 39.95 -4.79 -16.96
N THR A 524 38.67 -4.98 -17.30
CA THR A 524 37.85 -3.95 -17.97
C THR A 524 37.51 -2.74 -17.09
N ILE A 525 37.51 -2.91 -15.76
CA ILE A 525 37.24 -1.84 -14.78
C ILE A 525 38.51 -1.29 -14.15
N ARG A 526 39.70 -1.75 -14.57
CA ARG A 526 40.98 -1.24 -14.09
C ARG A 526 41.18 0.19 -14.60
N LEU A 527 41.44 1.12 -13.69
CA LEU A 527 41.62 2.54 -14.00
C LEU A 527 43.12 2.90 -13.96
N GLU A 528 43.57 3.59 -12.92
CA GLU A 528 44.95 4.10 -12.82
C GLU A 528 45.67 3.49 -11.61
N GLY A 529 46.93 3.09 -11.81
CA GLY A 529 47.82 2.66 -10.74
C GLY A 529 48.84 3.74 -10.39
N LYS A 530 49.02 4.04 -9.09
CA LYS A 530 50.01 5.00 -8.56
C LYS A 530 50.72 4.41 -7.35
N ALA A 531 52.04 4.56 -7.28
CA ALA A 531 52.84 4.26 -6.09
C ALA A 531 52.54 2.89 -5.43
N GLY A 532 52.38 1.83 -6.23
CA GLY A 532 52.08 0.47 -5.74
C GLY A 532 50.61 0.24 -5.35
N LYS A 533 49.71 1.15 -5.72
CA LYS A 533 48.27 1.03 -5.51
C LYS A 533 47.55 1.01 -6.85
N GLN A 534 46.60 0.11 -7.03
CA GLN A 534 45.78 0.00 -8.25
C GLN A 534 44.33 0.36 -7.94
N LEU A 535 43.81 1.39 -8.58
CA LEU A 535 42.39 1.73 -8.53
C LEU A 535 41.63 1.03 -9.65
N SER A 536 40.52 0.39 -9.29
CA SER A 536 39.56 -0.21 -10.22
C SER A 536 38.17 0.28 -9.86
N GLY A 537 37.34 0.62 -10.85
CA GLY A 537 36.00 1.10 -10.55
C GLY A 537 35.17 1.45 -11.78
N LYS A 538 33.89 1.74 -11.52
CA LYS A 538 32.90 2.10 -12.53
C LYS A 538 32.01 3.23 -12.05
N THR A 539 31.83 4.21 -12.92
CA THR A 539 30.88 5.32 -12.73
C THR A 539 29.47 4.94 -13.19
N GLY A 540 28.46 5.56 -12.58
CA GLY A 540 27.06 5.56 -13.01
C GLY A 540 26.47 6.95 -12.90
N THR A 541 25.65 7.35 -13.89
CA THR A 541 24.95 8.63 -13.87
C THR A 541 23.53 8.42 -14.37
N GLY A 542 22.56 8.73 -13.51
CA GLY A 542 21.14 8.72 -13.78
C GLY A 542 20.65 10.12 -14.10
N ALA A 543 20.09 10.29 -15.30
CA ALA A 543 19.55 11.56 -15.75
C ALA A 543 18.04 11.42 -16.02
N VAL A 544 17.25 12.32 -15.43
CA VAL A 544 15.79 12.38 -15.61
C VAL A 544 15.39 13.78 -16.08
N ASN A 545 14.62 13.86 -17.16
CA ASN A 545 14.17 15.12 -17.76
C ASN A 545 15.33 16.14 -17.98
N ASN A 546 16.45 15.64 -18.49
CA ASN A 546 17.73 16.34 -18.74
C ASN A 546 18.47 16.86 -17.50
N LYS A 547 18.10 16.40 -16.30
CA LYS A 547 18.78 16.73 -15.05
C LYS A 547 19.50 15.53 -14.48
N ASN A 548 20.73 15.70 -13.99
CA ASN A 548 21.49 14.58 -13.41
C ASN A 548 21.16 14.46 -11.93
N ILE A 549 20.39 13.44 -11.59
CA ILE A 549 19.79 13.31 -10.25
C ILE A 549 20.45 12.24 -9.38
N ASN A 550 21.22 11.34 -9.99
CA ASN A 550 21.80 10.17 -9.35
C ASN A 550 23.22 9.93 -9.87
N GLY A 551 24.21 9.89 -8.98
CA GLY A 551 25.61 9.71 -9.31
C GLY A 551 26.23 8.58 -8.50
N TRP A 552 26.97 7.72 -9.18
CA TRP A 552 27.66 6.57 -8.59
C TRP A 552 29.14 6.53 -8.95
N PHE A 553 29.95 6.12 -7.99
CA PHE A 553 31.26 5.54 -8.24
C PHE A 553 31.51 4.39 -7.28
N ILE A 554 31.68 3.19 -7.83
CA ILE A 554 31.92 1.96 -7.07
C ILE A 554 33.19 1.29 -7.54
N GLY A 555 33.86 0.55 -6.66
CA GLY A 555 35.10 -0.11 -7.04
C GLY A 555 35.91 -0.64 -5.86
N TYR A 556 37.19 -0.83 -6.10
CA TYR A 556 38.15 -1.23 -5.09
C TYR A 556 39.55 -0.68 -5.36
N VAL A 557 40.34 -0.56 -4.29
CA VAL A 557 41.76 -0.21 -4.33
C VAL A 557 42.56 -1.41 -3.86
N GLU A 558 43.44 -1.91 -4.72
CA GLU A 558 44.43 -2.92 -4.37
C GLU A 558 45.71 -2.20 -3.93
N THR A 559 46.18 -2.50 -2.73
CA THR A 559 47.47 -2.06 -2.21
C THR A 559 48.39 -3.28 -2.03
N ASN A 560 49.65 -3.07 -1.68
CA ASN A 560 50.57 -4.18 -1.43
C ASN A 560 50.14 -5.08 -0.25
N GLU A 561 49.35 -4.55 0.70
CA GLU A 561 49.05 -5.23 1.97
C GLU A 561 47.55 -5.54 2.15
N ASN A 562 46.67 -4.79 1.48
CA ASN A 562 45.23 -4.83 1.73
C ASN A 562 44.42 -4.46 0.48
N ILE A 563 43.13 -4.80 0.49
CA ILE A 563 42.16 -4.44 -0.54
C ILE A 563 40.99 -3.72 0.12
N TYR A 564 40.63 -2.56 -0.42
CA TYR A 564 39.54 -1.75 0.08
C TYR A 564 38.43 -1.66 -0.95
N PHE A 565 37.21 -2.06 -0.59
CA PHE A 565 36.03 -1.99 -1.47
C PHE A 565 35.22 -0.76 -1.12
N PHE A 566 34.71 -0.02 -2.11
CA PHE A 566 33.95 1.19 -1.85
C PHE A 566 32.74 1.36 -2.76
N ALA A 567 31.77 2.11 -2.27
CA ALA A 567 30.68 2.66 -3.05
C ALA A 567 30.31 4.05 -2.55
N THR A 568 30.28 5.01 -3.48
CA THR A 568 29.75 6.35 -3.27
C THR A 568 28.51 6.53 -4.11
N ASN A 569 27.43 6.96 -3.46
CA ASN A 569 26.22 7.43 -4.12
C ASN A 569 25.95 8.87 -3.71
N ILE A 570 25.56 9.69 -4.69
CA ILE A 570 25.09 11.06 -4.49
C ILE A 570 23.79 11.30 -5.26
N GLU A 571 22.91 12.09 -4.66
CA GLU A 571 21.65 12.55 -5.19
C GLU A 571 21.59 14.08 -5.09
N ASN A 572 21.04 14.71 -6.14
CA ASN A 572 20.85 16.16 -6.21
C ASN A 572 19.74 16.46 -7.23
N GLU A 573 19.23 17.69 -7.28
CA GLU A 573 18.21 18.06 -8.26
C GLU A 573 18.72 18.10 -9.71
N ASP A 574 20.04 18.25 -9.95
CA ASP A 574 20.59 18.41 -11.31
C ASP A 574 22.10 18.09 -11.48
N LYS A 575 22.87 18.09 -10.40
CA LYS A 575 24.34 18.02 -10.47
C LYS A 575 24.93 16.67 -10.03
N ALA A 576 24.10 15.68 -9.73
CA ALA A 576 24.55 14.37 -9.25
C ALA A 576 25.01 13.52 -10.44
N LYS A 577 26.33 13.50 -10.67
CA LYS A 577 26.98 12.75 -11.74
C LYS A 577 27.97 11.73 -11.18
N GLY A 578 28.23 10.66 -11.93
CA GLY A 578 29.23 9.66 -11.61
C GLY A 578 30.64 10.24 -11.51
N SER A 579 30.98 11.22 -12.36
CA SER A 579 32.25 11.96 -12.24
C SER A 579 32.38 12.66 -10.89
N LYS A 580 31.30 13.31 -10.41
CA LYS A 580 31.29 14.00 -9.13
C LYS A 580 31.37 13.02 -7.94
N ALA A 581 30.67 11.88 -8.04
CA ALA A 581 30.79 10.81 -7.06
C ALA A 581 32.23 10.30 -6.99
N ALA A 582 32.91 10.15 -8.13
CA ALA A 582 34.30 9.74 -8.19
C ALA A 582 35.26 10.78 -7.59
N GLU A 583 35.07 12.08 -7.85
CA GLU A 583 35.85 13.15 -7.19
C GLU A 583 35.77 13.08 -5.66
N ILE A 584 34.56 12.89 -5.13
CA ILE A 584 34.30 12.75 -3.69
C ILE A 584 35.04 11.52 -3.16
N THR A 585 34.87 10.37 -3.80
CA THR A 585 35.56 9.13 -3.42
C THR A 585 37.08 9.29 -3.40
N LEU A 586 37.66 9.86 -4.46
CA LEU A 586 39.11 10.02 -4.57
C LEU A 586 39.65 10.95 -3.48
N SER A 587 38.90 11.99 -3.11
CA SER A 587 39.28 12.89 -2.01
C SER A 587 39.28 12.14 -0.67
N ILE A 588 38.22 11.37 -0.39
CA ILE A 588 38.11 10.56 0.83
C ILE A 588 39.22 9.50 0.90
N LEU A 589 39.46 8.77 -0.20
CA LEU A 589 40.49 7.72 -0.25
C LEU A 589 41.90 8.30 -0.07
N LYS A 590 42.17 9.49 -0.62
CA LYS A 590 43.43 10.20 -0.45
C LYS A 590 43.65 10.64 0.99
N ASP A 591 42.63 11.24 1.62
CA ASP A 591 42.72 11.71 3.00
C ASP A 591 42.84 10.57 4.00
N LYS A 592 42.29 9.40 3.66
CA LYS A 592 42.51 8.13 4.39
C LYS A 592 43.85 7.46 4.10
N GLY A 593 44.66 7.99 3.18
CA GLY A 593 45.94 7.41 2.77
C GLY A 593 45.82 6.11 1.95
N ILE A 594 44.61 5.75 1.51
CA ILE A 594 44.31 4.50 0.79
C ILE A 594 44.71 4.61 -0.68
N TYR A 595 44.41 5.73 -1.35
CA TYR A 595 44.77 5.98 -2.76
C TYR A 595 45.74 7.14 -2.90
#